data_AF-A0A5V6PYL8-F1
#
_entry.id   AF-A0A5V6PYL8-F1
#
_cell.length_a   1.000
_cell.length_b   1.000
_cell.length_c   1.000
_cell.angle_alpha   90.00
_cell.angle_beta   90.00
_cell.angle_gamma   90.00
#
_symmetry.space_group_name_H-M   'P 1'
#
loop_
_entity.id
_entity.type
_entity.pdbx_description
1 polymer ?
#
loop_
_entity_poly.entity_id
_entity_poly.type
_entity_poly.pdbx_seq_one_letter_code
_entity_poly.pdbx_strand_id
1 'polypeptide(L)'
;MPKLRLIGLTLLALSATAVSHAEETRYVSDELNTWVRSGPGDNYRLVGTVNAGEEVTLLQSDANYGQIKDSSGRTAWIPLKELNTTPSLRTRVPDLENQVKTLTDKLNNIDTTWNQRTADMQQKVAQSDSIINGLKEENQKLKNELIVAQKKVSAANLQLDDKQRTIIMQWFMYGGGVLGIGLLLGLVLPHMIPSRKRKDRWMN
;
A
#
# COMPACT_ATOMS: atom_id res chain seq x y z
N MET A 1 -28.42 19.06 54.43
CA MET A 1 -27.79 20.29 53.92
C MET A 1 -27.82 20.34 52.38
N PRO A 2 -28.97 20.62 51.71
CA PRO A 2 -29.02 20.68 50.25
C PRO A 2 -28.95 22.12 49.67
N LYS A 3 -29.11 23.15 50.51
CA LYS A 3 -29.27 24.55 50.05
C LYS A 3 -27.97 25.23 49.56
N LEU A 4 -26.80 24.74 50.01
CA LEU A 4 -25.50 25.28 49.56
C LEU A 4 -25.07 24.78 48.17
N ARG A 5 -25.60 23.63 47.70
CA ARG A 5 -25.26 23.09 46.38
C ARG A 5 -25.96 23.82 45.23
N LEU A 6 -27.13 24.41 45.48
CA LEU A 6 -27.85 25.21 44.47
C LEU A 6 -27.18 26.56 44.19
N ILE A 7 -26.54 27.18 45.19
CA ILE A 7 -25.89 28.49 45.04
C ILE A 7 -24.58 28.37 44.23
N GLY A 8 -23.85 27.25 44.40
CA GLY A 8 -22.65 26.99 43.59
C GLY A 8 -22.97 26.73 42.12
N LEU A 9 -24.14 26.17 41.82
CA LEU A 9 -24.54 25.81 40.46
C LEU A 9 -25.08 27.03 39.68
N THR A 10 -25.66 28.02 40.36
CA THR A 10 -26.03 29.30 39.72
C THR A 10 -24.82 30.21 39.48
N LEU A 11 -23.80 30.17 40.34
CA LEU A 11 -22.59 30.97 40.17
C LEU A 11 -21.74 30.49 38.97
N LEU A 12 -21.75 29.19 38.67
CA LEU A 12 -21.03 28.60 37.54
C LEU A 12 -21.75 28.82 36.19
N ALA A 13 -23.06 29.08 36.21
CA ALA A 13 -23.84 29.40 35.02
C ALA A 13 -23.70 30.88 34.58
N LEU A 14 -23.30 31.78 35.49
CA LEU A 14 -23.15 33.21 35.19
C LEU A 14 -21.79 33.56 34.55
N SER A 15 -20.80 32.68 34.63
CA SER A 15 -19.48 32.88 34.01
C SER A 15 -19.40 32.49 32.53
N ALA A 16 -20.47 31.94 31.94
CA ALA A 16 -20.48 31.48 30.54
C ALA A 16 -20.89 32.55 29.53
N THR A 17 -21.30 33.75 29.96
CA THR A 17 -21.58 34.88 29.05
C THR A 17 -20.35 35.77 28.90
N ALA A 18 -19.20 35.18 28.57
CA ALA A 18 -18.16 35.94 27.90
C ALA A 18 -18.60 36.04 26.44
N VAL A 19 -19.15 37.20 26.07
CA VAL A 19 -19.48 37.52 24.68
C VAL A 19 -18.17 37.53 23.91
N SER A 20 -17.88 36.43 23.21
CA SER A 20 -16.87 36.39 22.17
C SER A 20 -17.34 37.31 21.04
N HIS A 21 -16.97 38.59 21.09
CA HIS A 21 -17.03 39.46 19.93
C HIS A 21 -16.06 38.88 18.90
N ALA A 22 -16.61 38.30 17.84
CA ALA A 22 -15.83 37.86 16.69
C ALA A 22 -15.10 39.08 16.12
N GLU A 23 -13.78 39.01 16.11
CA GLU A 23 -12.91 40.05 15.55
C GLU A 23 -13.05 40.00 14.03
N GLU A 24 -13.92 40.86 13.47
CA GLU A 24 -14.18 40.90 12.04
C GLU A 24 -13.10 41.73 11.35
N THR A 25 -12.15 41.05 10.73
CA THR A 25 -11.08 41.69 9.94
C THR A 25 -11.67 42.23 8.63
N ARG A 26 -11.39 43.50 8.34
CA ARG A 26 -11.78 44.18 7.10
C ARG A 26 -10.59 44.89 6.48
N TYR A 27 -10.66 45.16 5.20
CA TYR A 27 -9.59 45.81 4.43
C TYR A 27 -10.09 47.15 3.90
N VAL A 28 -9.24 48.18 3.90
CA VAL A 28 -9.58 49.47 3.28
C VAL A 28 -9.54 49.35 1.75
N SER A 29 -10.48 49.98 1.06
CA SER A 29 -10.61 50.00 -0.40
C SER A 29 -9.33 50.48 -1.11
N ASP A 30 -9.11 50.01 -2.34
CA ASP A 30 -7.85 50.13 -3.09
C ASP A 30 -7.66 51.47 -3.82
N GLU A 31 -8.64 52.36 -3.78
CA GLU A 31 -8.72 53.46 -4.76
C GLU A 31 -8.12 54.79 -4.27
N LEU A 32 -8.06 55.07 -2.96
CA LEU A 32 -7.39 56.25 -2.40
C LEU A 32 -7.23 56.21 -0.87
N ASN A 33 -6.26 56.95 -0.32
CA ASN A 33 -6.18 57.21 1.12
C ASN A 33 -7.51 57.79 1.62
N THR A 34 -8.12 57.09 2.58
CA THR A 34 -9.42 57.48 3.12
C THR A 34 -9.25 58.26 4.42
N TRP A 35 -9.98 59.36 4.53
CA TRP A 35 -10.01 60.16 5.75
C TRP A 35 -10.82 59.47 6.84
N VAL A 36 -10.25 59.39 8.05
CA VAL A 36 -10.90 58.83 9.23
C VAL A 36 -11.31 59.91 10.22
N ARG A 37 -12.41 59.65 10.94
CA ARG A 37 -13.12 60.61 11.78
C ARG A 37 -13.14 60.20 13.24
N SER A 38 -13.40 61.16 14.13
CA SER A 38 -13.50 60.90 15.58
C SER A 38 -14.82 60.27 16.01
N GLY A 39 -15.84 60.25 15.13
CA GLY A 39 -17.18 59.73 15.44
C GLY A 39 -17.95 59.32 14.19
N PRO A 40 -19.12 58.66 14.38
CA PRO A 40 -19.93 58.10 13.31
C PRO A 40 -20.75 59.18 12.59
N GLY A 41 -20.14 59.91 11.66
CA GLY A 41 -20.85 60.90 10.85
C GLY A 41 -19.98 62.00 10.25
N ASP A 42 -20.52 62.71 9.27
CA ASP A 42 -19.79 63.76 8.56
C ASP A 42 -19.48 65.01 9.39
N ASN A 43 -20.24 65.22 10.47
CA ASN A 43 -20.06 66.35 11.40
C ASN A 43 -18.88 66.16 12.36
N TYR A 44 -18.26 64.99 12.39
CA TYR A 44 -17.12 64.71 13.25
C TYR A 44 -15.80 65.10 12.59
N ARG A 45 -14.88 65.62 13.41
CA ARG A 45 -13.56 66.09 12.99
C ARG A 45 -12.76 64.96 12.34
N LEU A 46 -12.06 65.27 11.25
CA LEU A 46 -11.06 64.39 10.66
C LEU A 46 -9.87 64.22 11.62
N VAL A 47 -9.53 62.98 11.94
CA VAL A 47 -8.46 62.62 12.90
C VAL A 47 -7.21 62.12 12.19
N GLY A 48 -7.33 61.73 10.92
CA GLY A 48 -6.20 61.34 10.09
C GLY A 48 -6.64 60.67 8.79
N THR A 49 -5.72 59.94 8.18
CA THR A 49 -5.94 59.13 6.99
C THR A 49 -5.51 57.69 7.25
N VAL A 50 -6.16 56.74 6.57
CA VAL A 50 -5.76 55.34 6.51
C VAL A 50 -5.38 55.01 5.07
N ASN A 51 -4.36 54.18 4.89
CA ASN A 51 -3.85 53.86 3.56
C ASN A 51 -4.80 52.88 2.85
N ALA A 52 -4.90 53.02 1.53
CA ALA A 52 -5.62 52.08 0.70
C ALA A 52 -5.01 50.66 0.83
N GLY A 53 -5.87 49.65 1.02
CA GLY A 53 -5.46 48.25 1.17
C GLY A 53 -4.89 47.85 2.54
N GLU A 54 -4.91 48.73 3.54
CA GLU A 54 -4.50 48.45 4.91
C GLU A 54 -5.50 47.50 5.61
N GLU A 55 -4.99 46.53 6.38
CA GLU A 55 -5.79 45.62 7.20
C GLU A 55 -6.22 46.33 8.48
N VAL A 56 -7.52 46.31 8.76
CA VAL A 56 -8.12 46.99 9.91
C VAL A 56 -9.13 46.09 10.60
N THR A 57 -9.16 46.11 11.94
CA THR A 57 -10.15 45.36 12.70
C THR A 57 -11.40 46.21 12.86
N LEU A 58 -12.57 45.71 12.45
CA LEU A 58 -13.84 46.39 12.74
C LEU A 58 -14.26 46.12 14.19
N LEU A 59 -14.43 47.18 14.97
CA LEU A 59 -14.88 47.10 16.37
C LEU A 59 -16.40 47.27 16.49
N GLN A 60 -16.95 48.24 15.77
CA GLN A 60 -18.37 48.55 15.78
C GLN A 60 -18.79 49.12 14.43
N SER A 61 -20.02 48.87 14.01
CA SER A 61 -20.62 49.51 12.83
C SER A 61 -21.87 50.28 13.22
N ASP A 62 -22.02 51.46 12.64
CA ASP A 62 -23.24 52.26 12.60
C ASP A 62 -23.76 52.34 11.15
N ALA A 63 -24.86 53.05 10.90
CA ALA A 63 -25.57 53.08 9.61
C ALA A 63 -24.67 53.21 8.37
N ASN A 64 -23.76 54.19 8.36
CA ASN A 64 -22.87 54.47 7.21
C ASN A 64 -21.37 54.40 7.57
N TYR A 65 -21.03 54.20 8.84
CA TYR A 65 -19.67 54.32 9.36
C TYR A 65 -19.29 53.10 10.21
N GLY A 66 -18.07 52.62 10.07
CA GLY A 66 -17.47 51.60 10.92
C GLY A 66 -16.38 52.19 11.80
N GLN A 67 -16.40 51.88 13.10
CA GLN A 67 -15.28 52.11 13.99
C GLN A 67 -14.25 51.01 13.77
N ILE A 68 -13.08 51.39 13.30
CA ILE A 68 -11.97 50.48 13.04
C ILE A 68 -10.84 50.71 14.03
N LYS A 69 -10.07 49.65 14.25
CA LYS A 69 -8.77 49.68 14.90
C LYS A 69 -7.70 49.42 13.86
N ASP A 70 -6.80 50.38 13.73
CA ASP A 70 -5.67 50.34 12.81
C ASP A 70 -4.52 49.48 13.39
N SER A 71 -3.57 49.09 12.54
CA SER A 71 -2.32 48.37 12.88
C SER A 71 -1.52 49.08 13.99
N SER A 72 -1.60 50.41 14.01
CA SER A 72 -1.01 51.30 15.01
C SER A 72 -1.76 51.33 16.36
N GLY A 73 -2.85 50.58 16.50
CA GLY A 73 -3.69 50.53 17.69
C GLY A 73 -4.64 51.72 17.88
N ARG A 74 -4.69 52.65 16.91
CA ARG A 74 -5.58 53.82 16.93
C ARG A 74 -7.00 53.40 16.56
N THR A 75 -7.99 53.98 17.24
CA THR A 75 -9.41 53.79 16.92
C THR A 75 -9.96 55.02 16.20
N ALA A 76 -10.61 54.81 15.06
CA ALA A 76 -11.21 55.88 14.27
C ALA A 76 -12.40 55.37 13.46
N TRP A 77 -13.22 56.29 12.96
CA TRP A 77 -14.41 55.96 12.17
C TRP A 77 -14.14 56.17 10.68
N ILE A 78 -14.48 55.17 9.87
CA ILE A 78 -14.33 55.19 8.41
C ILE A 78 -15.69 54.87 7.76
N PRO A 79 -16.02 55.46 6.59
CA PRO A 79 -17.24 55.09 5.88
C PRO A 79 -17.23 53.61 5.48
N LEU A 80 -18.34 52.90 5.69
CA LEU A 80 -18.43 51.45 5.42
C LEU A 80 -18.20 51.09 3.94
N LYS A 81 -18.54 52.01 3.01
CA LYS A 81 -18.29 51.84 1.57
C LYS A 81 -16.81 51.73 1.21
N GLU A 82 -15.93 52.20 2.09
CA GLU A 82 -14.48 52.14 1.91
C GLU A 82 -13.87 50.90 2.61
N LEU A 83 -14.69 50.04 3.24
CA LEU A 83 -14.26 48.78 3.85
C LEU A 83 -14.72 47.59 3.00
N ASN A 84 -13.76 46.83 2.49
CA ASN A 84 -13.98 45.59 1.76
C ASN A 84 -13.60 44.38 2.62
N THR A 85 -14.31 43.26 2.41
CA THR A 85 -14.01 41.98 3.07
C THR A 85 -12.92 41.19 2.33
N THR A 86 -12.50 41.64 1.16
CA THR A 86 -11.50 40.99 0.32
C THR A 86 -10.16 41.73 0.34
N PRO A 87 -9.02 41.02 0.45
CA PRO A 87 -7.68 41.63 0.40
C PRO A 87 -7.42 42.40 -0.89
N SER A 88 -6.67 43.50 -0.76
CA SER A 88 -6.29 44.44 -1.81
C SER A 88 -5.53 43.81 -2.99
N LEU A 89 -5.73 44.38 -4.19
CA LEU A 89 -5.08 44.00 -5.45
C LEU A 89 -3.55 44.10 -5.36
N ARG A 90 -3.00 45.03 -4.56
CA ARG A 90 -1.55 45.18 -4.35
C ARG A 90 -0.88 43.94 -3.76
N THR A 91 -1.61 43.18 -2.94
CA THR A 91 -1.12 41.93 -2.34
C THR A 91 -1.34 40.75 -3.27
N ARG A 92 -2.38 40.79 -4.12
CA ARG A 92 -2.72 39.74 -5.07
C ARG A 92 -1.82 39.71 -6.30
N VAL A 93 -1.44 40.86 -6.87
CA VAL A 93 -0.59 40.92 -8.09
C VAL A 93 0.72 40.13 -7.95
N PRO A 94 1.56 40.32 -6.92
CA PRO A 94 2.81 39.55 -6.79
C PRO A 94 2.56 38.07 -6.53
N ASP A 95 1.48 37.70 -5.84
CA ASP A 95 1.11 36.30 -5.61
C ASP A 95 0.66 35.62 -6.92
N LEU A 96 -0.19 36.29 -7.70
CA LEU A 96 -0.61 35.80 -9.02
C LEU A 96 0.58 35.69 -10.00
N GLU A 97 1.50 36.65 -10.00
CA GLU A 97 2.74 36.57 -10.81
C GLU A 97 3.61 35.37 -10.42
N ASN A 98 3.77 35.11 -9.12
CA ASN A 98 4.49 33.94 -8.62
C ASN A 98 3.80 32.63 -9.00
N GLN A 99 2.46 32.59 -8.97
CA GLN A 99 1.69 31.44 -9.42
C GLN A 99 1.91 31.19 -10.91
N VAL A 100 1.76 32.20 -11.77
CA VAL A 100 1.99 32.07 -13.22
C VAL A 100 3.40 31.56 -13.50
N LYS A 101 4.43 32.14 -12.86
CA LYS A 101 5.82 31.68 -12.99
C LYS A 101 5.96 30.21 -12.60
N THR A 102 5.40 29.80 -11.46
CA THR A 102 5.45 28.41 -10.98
C THR A 102 4.74 27.46 -11.95
N LEU A 103 3.60 27.86 -12.49
CA LEU A 103 2.87 27.06 -13.48
C LEU A 103 3.66 26.94 -14.79
N THR A 104 4.28 28.03 -15.25
CA THR A 104 5.16 28.02 -16.44
C THR A 104 6.37 27.11 -16.23
N ASP A 105 7.03 27.20 -15.08
CA ASP A 105 8.18 26.35 -14.74
C ASP A 105 7.78 24.86 -14.66
N LYS A 106 6.60 24.56 -14.11
CA LYS A 106 6.04 23.20 -14.13
C LYS A 106 5.78 22.72 -15.55
N LEU A 107 5.18 23.56 -16.40
CA LEU A 107 4.88 23.19 -17.78
C LEU A 107 6.14 22.88 -18.60
N ASN A 108 7.19 23.70 -18.43
CA ASN A 108 8.47 23.48 -19.11
C ASN A 108 9.18 22.19 -18.64
N ASN A 109 8.99 21.78 -17.37
CA ASN A 109 9.56 20.54 -16.83
C ASN A 109 8.68 19.30 -17.06
N ILE A 110 7.44 19.47 -17.51
CA ILE A 110 6.53 18.36 -17.80
C ILE A 110 7.08 17.54 -18.98
N ASP A 111 7.51 18.17 -20.05
CA ASP A 111 8.03 17.48 -21.24
C ASP A 111 9.28 16.65 -20.91
N THR A 112 10.21 17.20 -20.13
CA THR A 112 11.42 16.48 -19.70
C THR A 112 11.08 15.30 -18.80
N THR A 113 10.17 15.49 -17.83
CA THR A 113 9.72 14.44 -16.92
C THR A 113 8.98 13.32 -17.65
N TRP A 114 8.11 13.65 -18.62
CA TRP A 114 7.40 12.66 -19.42
C TRP A 114 8.33 11.87 -20.33
N ASN A 115 9.27 12.54 -20.98
CA ASN A 115 10.27 11.87 -21.82
C ASN A 115 11.11 10.89 -20.98
N GLN A 116 11.55 11.33 -19.79
CA GLN A 116 12.30 10.46 -18.89
C GLN A 116 11.47 9.27 -18.41
N ARG A 117 10.23 9.49 -17.94
CA ARG A 117 9.34 8.40 -17.51
C ARG A 117 9.00 7.43 -18.63
N THR A 118 8.87 7.92 -19.86
CA THR A 118 8.60 7.09 -21.03
C THR A 118 9.82 6.23 -21.36
N ALA A 119 11.02 6.80 -21.30
CA ALA A 119 12.27 6.05 -21.48
C ALA A 119 12.46 4.99 -20.39
N ASP A 120 12.24 5.35 -19.12
CA ASP A 120 12.32 4.43 -17.98
C ASP A 120 11.30 3.30 -18.09
N MET A 121 10.06 3.60 -18.51
CA MET A 121 9.02 2.60 -18.74
C MET A 121 9.42 1.66 -19.87
N GLN A 122 9.89 2.19 -21.00
CA GLN A 122 10.33 1.38 -22.13
C GLN A 122 11.47 0.43 -21.73
N GLN A 123 12.43 0.93 -20.95
CA GLN A 123 13.52 0.12 -20.43
C GLN A 123 13.01 -0.98 -19.48
N LYS A 124 12.08 -0.65 -18.57
CA LYS A 124 11.52 -1.62 -17.63
C LYS A 124 10.70 -2.71 -18.34
N VAL A 125 9.96 -2.36 -19.39
CA VAL A 125 9.26 -3.34 -20.23
C VAL A 125 10.27 -4.25 -20.93
N ALA A 126 11.29 -3.70 -21.57
CA ALA A 126 12.32 -4.50 -22.24
C ALA A 126 13.08 -5.44 -21.27
N GLN A 127 13.41 -4.96 -20.08
CA GLN A 127 14.00 -5.79 -19.01
C GLN A 127 13.05 -6.90 -18.58
N SER A 128 11.77 -6.58 -18.40
CA SER A 128 10.74 -7.56 -18.01
C SER A 128 10.55 -8.64 -19.08
N ASP A 129 10.53 -8.25 -20.36
CA ASP A 129 10.45 -9.19 -21.49
C ASP A 129 11.66 -10.13 -21.53
N SER A 130 12.86 -9.61 -21.27
CA SER A 130 14.07 -10.44 -21.17
C SER A 130 13.98 -11.44 -20.01
N ILE A 131 13.49 -11.02 -18.84
CA ILE A 131 13.32 -11.90 -17.68
C ILE A 131 12.26 -12.98 -17.97
N ILE A 132 11.12 -12.60 -18.57
CA ILE A 132 10.05 -13.53 -18.93
C ILE A 132 10.56 -14.59 -19.91
N ASN A 133 11.33 -14.19 -20.93
CA ASN A 133 11.92 -15.13 -21.87
C ASN A 133 12.92 -16.07 -21.19
N GLY A 134 13.79 -15.55 -20.32
CA GLY A 134 14.72 -16.38 -19.53
C GLY A 134 14.00 -17.40 -18.64
N LEU A 135 12.99 -16.96 -17.88
CA LEU A 135 12.18 -17.84 -17.03
C LEU A 135 11.41 -18.88 -17.85
N LYS A 136 10.95 -18.54 -19.05
CA LYS A 136 10.29 -19.48 -19.95
C LYS A 136 11.24 -20.56 -20.43
N GLU A 137 12.46 -20.19 -20.82
CA GLU A 137 13.51 -21.14 -21.21
C GLU A 137 13.93 -22.05 -20.06
N GLU A 138 14.11 -21.50 -18.85
CA GLU A 138 14.45 -22.28 -17.66
C GLU A 138 13.33 -23.26 -17.29
N ASN A 139 12.07 -22.82 -17.33
CA ASN A 139 10.93 -23.70 -17.14
C ASN A 139 10.88 -24.84 -18.16
N GLN A 140 11.22 -24.58 -19.43
CA GLN A 140 11.30 -25.62 -20.44
C GLN A 140 12.44 -26.61 -20.16
N LYS A 141 13.62 -26.12 -19.75
CA LYS A 141 14.75 -26.98 -19.35
C LYS A 141 14.40 -27.87 -18.16
N LEU A 142 13.85 -27.29 -17.09
CA LEU A 142 13.43 -28.04 -15.90
C LEU A 142 12.37 -29.10 -16.23
N LYS A 143 11.40 -28.79 -17.11
CA LYS A 143 10.43 -29.79 -17.58
C LYS A 143 11.11 -30.95 -18.31
N ASN A 144 12.08 -30.66 -19.18
CA ASN A 144 12.83 -31.70 -19.89
C ASN A 144 13.68 -32.55 -18.93
N GLU A 145 14.34 -31.92 -17.96
CA GLU A 145 15.10 -32.61 -16.91
C GLU A 145 14.20 -33.52 -16.06
N LEU A 146 13.01 -33.05 -15.68
CA LEU A 146 12.02 -33.87 -14.97
C LEU A 146 11.61 -35.09 -15.79
N ILE A 147 11.35 -34.93 -17.09
CA ILE A 147 11.04 -36.05 -17.99
C ILE A 147 12.20 -37.06 -18.03
N VAL A 148 13.44 -36.58 -18.14
CA VAL A 148 14.63 -37.44 -18.17
C VAL A 148 14.83 -38.14 -16.85
N ALA A 149 14.70 -37.44 -15.72
CA ALA A 149 14.79 -38.02 -14.38
C ALA A 149 13.72 -39.09 -14.17
N GLN A 150 12.47 -38.81 -14.56
CA GLN A 150 11.37 -39.78 -14.51
C GLN A 150 11.68 -41.03 -15.35
N LYS A 151 12.17 -40.84 -16.59
CA LYS A 151 12.58 -41.97 -17.45
C LYS A 151 13.72 -42.78 -16.85
N LYS A 152 14.71 -42.14 -16.22
CA LYS A 152 15.81 -42.83 -15.51
C LYS A 152 15.28 -43.65 -14.34
N VAL A 153 14.36 -43.09 -13.53
CA VAL A 153 13.71 -43.81 -12.43
C VAL A 153 12.93 -45.01 -12.95
N SER A 154 12.12 -44.84 -13.99
CA SER A 154 11.39 -45.94 -14.62
C SER A 154 12.33 -47.01 -15.19
N ALA A 155 13.40 -46.61 -15.88
CA ALA A 155 14.39 -47.54 -16.43
C ALA A 155 15.17 -48.28 -15.33
N ALA A 156 15.51 -47.61 -14.22
CA ALA A 156 16.14 -48.25 -13.06
C ALA A 156 15.19 -49.27 -12.42
N ASN A 157 13.90 -48.95 -12.28
CA ASN A 157 12.89 -49.88 -11.78
C ASN A 157 12.71 -51.09 -12.72
N LEU A 158 12.74 -50.88 -14.04
CA LEU A 158 12.69 -51.98 -15.01
C LEU A 158 13.95 -52.86 -14.98
N GLN A 159 15.13 -52.27 -14.79
CA GLN A 159 16.37 -53.04 -14.60
C GLN A 159 16.35 -53.86 -13.31
N LEU A 160 15.66 -53.39 -12.27
CA LEU A 160 15.45 -54.16 -11.05
C LEU A 160 14.53 -55.37 -11.31
N ASP A 161 13.48 -55.22 -12.12
CA ASP A 161 12.58 -56.34 -12.48
C ASP A 161 13.28 -57.41 -13.36
N ASP A 162 14.12 -56.99 -14.32
CA ASP A 162 14.83 -57.91 -15.21
C ASP A 162 15.94 -58.70 -14.48
N LYS A 163 16.60 -58.07 -13.50
CA LYS A 163 17.53 -58.79 -12.59
C LYS A 163 16.79 -59.78 -11.70
N GLN A 164 15.58 -59.45 -11.23
CA GLN A 164 14.78 -60.38 -10.42
C GLN A 164 14.32 -61.60 -11.23
N ARG A 165 13.94 -61.44 -12.51
CA ARG A 165 13.58 -62.57 -13.39
C ARG A 165 14.73 -63.56 -13.58
N THR A 166 15.95 -63.07 -13.76
CA THR A 166 17.13 -63.94 -13.92
C THR A 166 17.45 -64.73 -12.64
N ILE A 167 17.32 -64.10 -11.47
CA ILE A 167 17.58 -64.76 -10.17
C ILE A 167 16.51 -65.84 -9.88
N ILE A 168 15.24 -65.58 -10.21
CA ILE A 168 14.15 -66.55 -10.01
C ILE A 168 14.31 -67.77 -10.92
N MET A 169 14.68 -67.58 -12.20
CA MET A 169 14.90 -68.70 -13.14
C MET A 169 16.04 -69.62 -12.68
N GLN A 170 17.11 -69.07 -12.10
CA GLN A 170 18.24 -69.86 -11.62
C GLN A 170 17.82 -70.77 -10.45
N TRP A 171 17.12 -70.25 -9.45
CA TRP A 171 16.62 -71.05 -8.32
C TRP A 171 15.54 -72.05 -8.72
N PHE A 172 14.65 -71.70 -9.66
CA PHE A 172 13.64 -72.62 -10.18
C PHE A 172 14.27 -73.78 -10.97
N MET A 173 15.30 -73.50 -11.79
CA MET A 173 16.02 -74.52 -12.55
C MET A 173 16.79 -75.48 -11.63
N TYR A 174 17.47 -74.97 -10.59
CA TYR A 174 18.11 -75.84 -9.59
C TYR A 174 17.09 -76.63 -8.76
N GLY A 175 15.99 -76.00 -8.32
CA GLY A 175 14.92 -76.69 -7.58
C GLY A 175 14.24 -77.79 -8.39
N GLY A 176 13.87 -77.51 -9.64
CA GLY A 176 13.28 -78.49 -10.56
C GLY A 176 14.24 -79.62 -10.92
N GLY A 177 15.52 -79.33 -11.12
CA GLY A 177 16.55 -80.34 -11.38
C GLY A 177 16.75 -81.30 -10.20
N VAL A 178 16.85 -80.77 -8.97
CA VAL A 178 16.99 -81.60 -7.76
C VAL A 178 15.76 -82.46 -7.51
N LEU A 179 14.55 -81.92 -7.71
CA LEU A 179 13.32 -82.71 -7.61
C LEU A 179 13.24 -83.81 -8.66
N GLY A 180 13.62 -83.53 -9.92
CA GLY A 180 13.64 -84.52 -10.99
C GLY A 180 14.61 -85.67 -10.72
N ILE A 181 15.84 -85.34 -10.30
CA ILE A 181 16.85 -86.35 -9.92
C ILE A 181 16.40 -87.14 -8.67
N GLY A 182 15.86 -86.45 -7.67
CA GLY A 182 15.35 -87.08 -6.45
C GLY A 182 14.21 -88.05 -6.71
N LEU A 183 13.30 -87.72 -7.63
CA LEU A 183 12.20 -88.59 -8.04
C LEU A 183 12.70 -89.79 -8.84
N LEU A 184 13.64 -89.60 -9.77
CA LEU A 184 14.26 -90.69 -10.53
C LEU A 184 14.98 -91.67 -9.59
N LEU A 185 15.80 -91.15 -8.68
CA LEU A 185 16.49 -91.96 -7.69
C LEU A 185 15.49 -92.65 -6.75
N GLY A 186 14.50 -91.92 -6.24
CA GLY A 186 13.46 -92.48 -5.36
C GLY A 186 12.61 -93.58 -6.00
N LEU A 187 12.41 -93.55 -7.32
CA LEU A 187 11.68 -94.59 -8.05
C LEU A 187 12.58 -95.79 -8.44
N VAL A 188 13.84 -95.54 -8.79
CA VAL A 188 14.77 -96.57 -9.29
C VAL A 188 15.45 -97.34 -8.16
N LEU A 189 15.84 -96.66 -7.06
CA LEU A 189 16.48 -97.31 -5.90
C LEU A 189 15.66 -98.47 -5.29
N PRO A 190 14.34 -98.35 -5.09
CA PRO A 190 13.53 -99.45 -4.55
C PRO A 190 13.48 -100.68 -5.46
N HIS A 191 13.68 -100.50 -6.77
CA HIS A 191 13.59 -101.58 -7.74
C HIS A 191 14.90 -102.37 -7.88
N MET A 192 16.04 -101.74 -7.58
CA MET A 192 17.37 -102.36 -7.66
C MET A 192 17.83 -102.99 -6.34
N ILE A 193 17.23 -102.63 -5.20
CA ILE A 193 17.57 -103.22 -3.90
C ILE A 193 16.75 -104.51 -3.71
N PRO A 194 17.37 -105.71 -3.70
CA PRO A 194 16.64 -106.95 -3.53
C PRO A 194 15.98 -106.99 -2.14
N SER A 195 14.66 -107.20 -2.14
CA SER A 195 13.85 -107.40 -0.94
C SER A 195 14.47 -108.50 -0.06
N ARG A 196 14.81 -108.14 1.19
CA ARG A 196 15.18 -109.13 2.20
C ARG A 196 13.95 -109.97 2.51
N LYS A 197 13.93 -111.19 1.96
CA LYS A 197 12.98 -112.24 2.34
C LYS A 197 12.96 -112.37 3.86
N ARG A 198 11.89 -111.93 4.51
CA ARG A 198 11.59 -112.36 5.88
C ARG A 198 11.27 -113.84 5.79
N LYS A 199 12.17 -114.66 6.35
CA LYS A 199 11.91 -116.08 6.57
C LYS A 199 10.84 -116.18 7.66
N ASP A 200 9.69 -116.72 7.31
CA ASP A 200 8.73 -117.25 8.27
C ASP A 200 9.45 -118.22 9.21
N ARG A 201 9.30 -118.02 10.52
CA ARG A 201 9.55 -119.05 11.53
C ARG A 201 8.37 -119.18 12.48
N TRP A 202 7.60 -120.22 12.19
CA TRP A 202 6.77 -121.10 13.02
C TRP A 202 6.92 -121.08 14.57
N MET A 203 5.74 -121.26 15.20
CA MET A 203 5.39 -121.84 16.53
C MET A 203 5.88 -121.09 17.79
N ASN A 204 5.07 -120.76 18.81
CA ASN A 204 3.82 -121.33 19.37
C ASN A 204 2.75 -120.25 19.62
#